data_AF-A0A6A0IQ54-F1
#
_entry.id   AF-A0A6A0IQ54-F1
#
_cell.length_a   1.000
_cell.length_b   1.000
_cell.length_c   1.000
_cell.angle_alpha   90.00
_cell.angle_beta   90.00
_cell.angle_gamma   90.00
#
_symmetry.space_group_name_H-M   'P 1'
#
loop_
_entity.id
_entity.type
_entity.pdbx_description
1 polymer ?
#
loop_
_entity_poly.entity_id
_entity_poly.type
_entity_poly.pdbx_seq_one_letter_code
_entity_poly.pdbx_strand_id
1 'polypeptide(L)'
;MSQQPAESAESLNTLLRAELAAVVAYQRALRSLDGRLDDDSEQVVGFAAGHQQSVAALQGCIRTLGGVPAARPGTPWSSFILLRDELSVQQLLDAEECGLADYEASLPSFDGEVRELVELELIPRQRQHVTALSRILIDICGV
;
A
#
# COMPACT_ATOMS: atom_id res chain seq x y z
N MET A 1 7.31 -22.10 16.18
CA MET A 1 6.27 -21.66 17.12
C MET A 1 5.14 -21.12 16.27
N SER A 2 3.99 -21.78 16.25
CA SER A 2 2.81 -21.32 15.50
C SER A 2 2.28 -20.04 16.15
N GLN A 3 2.04 -18.99 15.37
CA GLN A 3 1.48 -17.76 15.92
C GLN A 3 0.04 -17.97 16.36
N GLN A 4 -0.38 -17.28 17.42
CA GLN A 4 -1.76 -17.32 17.84
C GLN A 4 -2.63 -16.49 16.88
N PRO A 5 -3.85 -16.94 16.53
CA PRO A 5 -4.71 -16.26 15.54
C PRO A 5 -4.95 -14.77 15.82
N ALA A 6 -5.01 -14.38 17.10
CA ALA A 6 -5.18 -12.99 17.51
C ALA A 6 -3.96 -12.11 17.20
N GLU A 7 -2.73 -12.64 17.34
CA GLU A 7 -1.49 -11.91 17.04
C GLU A 7 -1.29 -11.75 15.53
N SER A 8 -1.67 -12.76 14.75
CA SER A 8 -1.68 -12.68 13.29
C SER A 8 -2.73 -11.68 12.79
N ALA A 9 -3.90 -11.62 13.42
CA ALA A 9 -4.93 -10.64 13.10
C ALA A 9 -4.53 -9.19 13.45
N GLU A 10 -3.84 -8.96 14.56
CA GLU A 10 -3.28 -7.64 14.93
C GLU A 10 -2.20 -7.19 13.93
N SER A 11 -1.30 -8.10 13.54
CA SER A 11 -0.26 -7.84 12.55
C SER A 11 -0.85 -7.51 11.17
N LEU A 12 -1.86 -8.26 10.73
CA LEU A 12 -2.60 -7.95 9.51
C LEU A 12 -3.36 -6.62 9.60
N ASN A 13 -3.89 -6.28 10.77
CA ASN A 13 -4.52 -4.99 11.00
C ASN A 13 -3.52 -3.82 10.87
N THR A 14 -2.25 -4.05 11.18
CA THR A 14 -1.19 -3.05 10.94
C THR A 14 -1.00 -2.81 9.44
N LEU A 15 -0.89 -3.87 8.64
CA LEU A 15 -0.83 -3.77 7.17
C LEU A 15 -2.10 -3.10 6.59
N LEU A 16 -3.28 -3.50 7.06
CA LEU A 16 -4.56 -2.96 6.61
C LEU A 16 -4.67 -1.45 6.85
N ARG A 17 -4.21 -0.98 8.01
CA ARG A 17 -4.20 0.45 8.34
C ARG A 17 -3.30 1.26 7.41
N ALA A 18 -2.18 0.68 6.96
CA ALA A 18 -1.28 1.32 6.01
C ALA A 18 -1.90 1.36 4.60
N GLU A 19 -2.48 0.26 4.13
CA GLU A 19 -3.18 0.20 2.85
C GLU A 19 -4.35 1.19 2.77
N LEU A 20 -5.15 1.32 3.84
CA LEU A 20 -6.20 2.33 3.94
C LEU A 20 -5.65 3.76 3.81
N ALA A 21 -4.44 4.02 4.31
CA ALA A 21 -3.81 5.32 4.19
C ALA A 21 -3.25 5.60 2.80
N ALA A 22 -2.65 4.58 2.15
CA ALA A 22 -2.23 4.67 0.76
C ALA A 22 -3.42 5.04 -0.13
N VAL A 23 -4.57 4.37 0.04
CA VAL A 23 -5.81 4.71 -0.69
C VAL A 23 -6.18 6.19 -0.51
N VAL A 24 -6.15 6.71 0.72
CA VAL A 24 -6.47 8.12 0.99
C VAL A 24 -5.46 9.07 0.34
N ALA A 25 -4.17 8.73 0.38
CA ALA A 25 -3.11 9.53 -0.22
C ALA A 25 -3.23 9.60 -1.75
N TYR A 26 -3.43 8.46 -2.41
CA TYR A 26 -3.65 8.43 -3.86
C TYR A 26 -4.94 9.15 -4.28
N GLN A 27 -6.02 9.00 -3.53
CA GLN A 27 -7.24 9.76 -3.78
C GLN A 27 -7.02 11.27 -3.65
N ARG A 28 -6.13 11.71 -2.75
CA ARG A 28 -5.73 13.12 -2.64
C ARG A 28 -4.88 13.55 -3.82
N ALA A 29 -3.87 12.75 -4.20
CA ALA A 29 -3.02 13.00 -5.36
C ALA A 29 -3.85 13.19 -6.64
N LEU A 30 -4.80 12.27 -6.88
CA LEU A 30 -5.70 12.33 -8.03
C LEU A 30 -6.57 13.60 -8.06
N ARG A 31 -7.06 14.07 -6.90
CA ARG A 31 -7.79 15.34 -6.83
C ARG A 31 -6.91 16.55 -7.12
N SER A 32 -5.64 16.53 -6.74
CA SER A 32 -4.69 17.61 -7.04
C SER A 32 -4.24 17.62 -8.51
N LEU A 33 -4.31 16.46 -9.19
CA LEU A 33 -4.03 16.29 -10.62
C LEU A 33 -5.25 16.60 -11.50
N ASP A 34 -6.44 16.72 -10.91
CA ASP A 34 -7.71 16.94 -11.61
C ASP A 34 -7.64 18.27 -12.41
N GLY A 35 -7.46 18.15 -13.73
CA GLY A 35 -7.23 19.27 -14.66
C GLY A 35 -5.95 19.18 -15.51
N ARG A 36 -5.03 18.24 -15.23
CA ARG A 36 -3.77 18.00 -15.97
C ARG A 36 -3.71 16.59 -16.59
N LEU A 37 -4.83 16.11 -17.13
CA LEU A 37 -5.01 14.72 -17.57
C LEU A 37 -4.10 14.36 -18.76
N ASP A 38 -3.06 13.58 -18.47
CA ASP A 38 -2.22 12.81 -19.40
C ASP A 38 -2.18 11.33 -18.97
N ASP A 39 -1.43 10.49 -19.69
CA ASP A 39 -1.30 9.04 -19.45
C ASP A 39 -0.83 8.68 -18.02
N ASP A 40 -0.15 9.59 -17.32
CA ASP A 40 0.31 9.37 -15.94
C ASP A 40 -0.87 9.30 -14.97
N SER A 41 -1.97 10.01 -15.26
CA SER A 41 -3.17 9.99 -14.43
C SER A 41 -3.86 8.61 -14.39
N GLU A 42 -3.86 7.86 -15.50
CA GLU A 42 -4.41 6.51 -15.55
C GLU A 42 -3.60 5.51 -14.72
N GLN A 43 -2.26 5.63 -14.74
CA GLN A 43 -1.39 4.79 -13.90
C GLN A 43 -1.63 5.05 -12.40
N VAL A 44 -1.74 6.32 -11.99
CA VAL A 44 -2.01 6.70 -10.60
C VAL A 44 -3.39 6.18 -10.14
N VAL A 45 -4.40 6.19 -11.01
CA VAL A 45 -5.70 5.53 -10.75
C VAL A 45 -5.52 4.02 -10.54
N GLY A 46 -4.68 3.39 -11.37
CA GLY A 46 -4.31 1.97 -11.23
C GLY A 46 -3.70 1.62 -9.87
N PHE A 47 -2.78 2.45 -9.36
CA PHE A 47 -2.17 2.24 -8.04
C PHE A 47 -3.20 2.34 -6.91
N ALA A 48 -4.10 3.34 -6.97
CA ALA A 48 -5.19 3.48 -6.00
C ALA A 48 -6.09 2.24 -5.97
N ALA A 49 -6.43 1.69 -7.14
CA ALA A 49 -7.21 0.46 -7.25
C ALA A 49 -6.44 -0.76 -6.70
N GLY A 50 -5.12 -0.82 -6.93
CA GLY A 50 -4.24 -1.85 -6.36
C GLY A 50 -4.27 -1.87 -4.84
N HIS A 51 -4.15 -0.71 -4.19
CA HIS A 51 -4.26 -0.61 -2.73
C HIS A 51 -5.66 -0.98 -2.22
N GLN A 52 -6.73 -0.62 -2.95
CA GLN A 52 -8.09 -1.06 -2.59
C GLN A 52 -8.25 -2.58 -2.65
N GLN A 53 -7.62 -3.25 -3.61
CA GLN A 53 -7.58 -4.71 -3.67
C GLN A 53 -6.82 -5.31 -2.48
N SER A 54 -5.67 -4.73 -2.12
CA SER A 54 -4.92 -5.13 -0.92
C SER A 54 -5.77 -4.99 0.35
N VAL A 55 -6.49 -3.86 0.52
CA VAL A 55 -7.44 -3.66 1.62
C VAL A 55 -8.49 -4.78 1.66
N ALA A 56 -9.11 -5.11 0.53
CA ALA A 56 -10.14 -6.15 0.48
C ALA A 56 -9.59 -7.53 0.88
N ALA A 57 -8.40 -7.89 0.37
CA ALA A 57 -7.74 -9.16 0.68
C ALA A 57 -7.39 -9.27 2.17
N LEU A 58 -6.78 -8.22 2.74
CA LEU A 58 -6.42 -8.16 4.16
C LEU A 58 -7.66 -8.25 5.07
N GLN A 59 -8.73 -7.51 4.74
CA GLN A 59 -9.98 -7.59 5.49
C GLN A 59 -10.61 -8.99 5.43
N GLY A 60 -10.54 -9.66 4.28
CA GLY A 60 -10.98 -11.06 4.13
C GLY A 60 -10.21 -11.98 5.05
N CYS A 61 -8.87 -11.92 4.99
CA CYS A 61 -7.98 -12.74 5.80
C CYS A 61 -8.19 -12.54 7.31
N ILE A 62 -8.28 -11.28 7.78
CA ILE A 62 -8.54 -10.95 9.18
C ILE A 62 -9.86 -11.58 9.68
N ARG A 63 -10.92 -11.53 8.85
CA ARG A 63 -12.22 -12.14 9.22
C ARG A 63 -12.13 -13.66 9.28
N THR A 64 -11.40 -14.30 8.36
CA THR A 64 -11.18 -15.76 8.38
C THR A 64 -10.46 -16.21 9.65
N LEU A 65 -9.53 -15.40 10.16
CA LEU A 65 -8.84 -15.65 11.44
C LEU A 65 -9.70 -15.33 12.68
N GLY A 66 -10.95 -14.88 12.50
CA GLY A 66 -11.85 -14.49 13.60
C GLY A 66 -11.57 -13.11 14.19
N GLY A 67 -10.70 -12.31 13.55
CA GLY A 67 -10.39 -10.95 13.95
C GLY A 67 -11.40 -9.91 13.44
N VAL A 68 -11.27 -8.69 13.94
CA VAL A 68 -12.06 -7.53 13.47
C VAL A 68 -11.17 -6.63 12.62
N PRO A 69 -11.48 -6.41 11.32
CA PRO A 69 -10.69 -5.54 10.48
C PRO A 69 -10.77 -4.07 10.92
N ALA A 70 -9.64 -3.37 10.87
CA ALA A 70 -9.56 -1.94 11.10
C ALA A 70 -10.41 -1.18 10.06
N ALA A 71 -11.24 -0.25 10.55
CA ALA A 71 -12.14 0.55 9.72
C ALA A 71 -11.59 1.95 9.39
N ARG A 72 -10.47 2.34 10.02
CA ARG A 72 -9.85 3.65 9.84
C ARG A 72 -8.41 3.46 9.40
N PRO A 73 -7.88 4.37 8.55
CA PRO A 73 -6.46 4.48 8.36
C PRO A 73 -5.79 4.61 9.72
N GLY A 74 -4.72 3.86 9.95
CA GLY A 74 -3.88 4.11 11.11
C GLY A 74 -3.01 5.34 10.88
N THR A 75 -2.18 5.69 11.86
CA THR A 75 -0.94 6.39 11.56
C THR A 75 -0.17 5.45 10.61
N PRO A 76 -0.08 5.75 9.31
CA PRO A 76 0.62 4.91 8.36
C PRO A 76 2.10 4.97 8.72
N TRP A 77 2.86 4.04 8.17
CA TRP A 77 4.30 4.22 8.01
C TRP A 77 4.58 5.64 7.49
N SER A 78 5.59 6.27 8.08
CA SER A 78 5.73 7.72 8.29
C SER A 78 5.66 8.64 7.05
N SER A 79 5.62 8.11 5.82
CA SER A 79 5.76 8.87 4.57
C SER A 79 4.43 9.34 3.97
N PHE A 80 3.36 8.53 3.98
CA PHE A 80 2.07 8.94 3.38
C PHE A 80 1.37 10.09 4.13
N ILE A 81 1.71 10.35 5.41
CA ILE A 81 1.22 11.52 6.18
C ILE A 81 1.92 12.82 5.76
N LEU A 82 3.18 12.73 5.33
CA LEU A 82 3.96 13.90 4.93
C LEU A 82 3.58 14.43 3.54
N LEU A 83 2.72 13.68 2.85
CA LEU A 83 2.15 14.03 1.57
C LEU A 83 1.16 15.20 1.74
N ARG A 84 1.67 16.41 1.50
CA ARG A 84 0.90 17.67 1.47
C ARG A 84 0.02 17.73 0.20
N ASP A 85 -0.75 18.80 0.05
CA ASP A 85 -1.75 18.95 -1.03
C ASP A 85 -1.14 18.94 -2.45
N GLU A 86 0.16 19.18 -2.61
CA GLU A 86 0.90 19.00 -3.86
C GLU A 86 1.84 17.80 -3.72
N LEU A 87 1.47 16.70 -4.38
CA LEU A 87 2.21 15.45 -4.34
C LEU A 87 3.14 15.31 -5.54
N SER A 88 4.44 15.16 -5.29
CA SER A 88 5.38 14.81 -6.35
C SER A 88 5.46 13.29 -6.53
N VAL A 89 5.81 12.86 -7.76
CA VAL A 89 6.06 11.45 -8.07
C VAL A 89 7.16 10.87 -7.17
N GLN A 90 8.19 11.66 -6.82
CA GLN A 90 9.23 11.25 -5.87
C GLN A 90 8.65 10.89 -4.50
N GLN A 91 7.75 11.72 -3.97
CA GLN A 91 7.17 11.46 -2.64
C GLN A 91 6.26 10.24 -2.62
N LEU A 92 5.56 9.95 -3.73
CA LEU A 92 4.81 8.70 -3.89
C LEU A 92 5.77 7.51 -3.97
N LEU A 93 6.86 7.61 -4.74
CA LEU A 93 7.87 6.57 -4.84
C LEU A 93 8.49 6.23 -3.48
N ASP A 94 8.96 7.24 -2.73
CA ASP A 94 9.54 7.06 -1.39
C ASP A 94 8.54 6.37 -0.45
N ALA A 95 7.25 6.69 -0.59
CA ALA A 95 6.19 6.09 0.20
C ALA A 95 5.92 4.62 -0.19
N GLU A 96 5.90 4.30 -1.48
CA GLU A 96 5.78 2.91 -1.94
C GLU A 96 6.98 2.05 -1.54
N GLU A 97 8.20 2.60 -1.59
CA GLU A 97 9.44 1.91 -1.17
C GLU A 97 9.43 1.61 0.33
N CYS A 98 8.97 2.56 1.16
CA CYS A 98 8.77 2.31 2.58
C CYS A 98 7.75 1.18 2.80
N GLY A 99 6.59 1.24 2.13
CA GLY A 99 5.56 0.22 2.25
C GLY A 99 6.05 -1.18 1.83
N LEU A 100 6.87 -1.25 0.77
CA LEU A 100 7.52 -2.50 0.36
C LEU A 100 8.44 -3.06 1.45
N ALA A 101 9.30 -2.21 2.01
CA ALA A 101 10.20 -2.59 3.08
C ALA A 101 9.43 -3.08 4.32
N ASP A 102 8.29 -2.46 4.64
CA ASP A 102 7.44 -2.85 5.77
C ASP A 102 6.76 -4.20 5.54
N TYR A 103 6.30 -4.50 4.31
CA TYR A 103 5.81 -5.82 3.95
C TYR A 103 6.90 -6.88 4.09
N GLU A 104 8.09 -6.62 3.54
CA GLU A 104 9.23 -7.54 3.59
C GLU A 104 9.70 -7.79 5.03
N ALA A 105 9.74 -6.74 5.86
CA ALA A 105 10.09 -6.83 7.28
C ALA A 105 9.04 -7.59 8.11
N SER A 106 7.76 -7.51 7.73
CA SER A 106 6.66 -8.21 8.41
C SER A 106 6.52 -9.67 7.99
N LEU A 107 7.00 -10.04 6.79
CA LEU A 107 6.86 -11.38 6.21
C LEU A 107 7.32 -12.54 7.13
N PRO A 108 8.44 -12.44 7.87
CA PRO A 108 8.86 -13.48 8.81
C PRO A 108 7.88 -13.72 9.95
N SER A 109 7.04 -12.73 10.27
CA SER A 109 5.98 -12.80 11.27
C SER A 109 4.66 -13.30 10.68
N PHE A 110 4.63 -13.92 9.51
CA PHE A 110 3.44 -14.59 9.00
C PHE A 110 3.72 -16.06 8.69
N ASP A 111 2.72 -16.91 8.87
CA ASP A 111 2.71 -18.31 8.49
C ASP A 111 1.46 -18.66 7.64
N GLY A 112 1.48 -19.83 7.01
CA GLY A 112 0.38 -20.37 6.23
C GLY A 112 -0.17 -19.43 5.15
N GLU A 113 -1.50 -19.38 5.05
CA GLU A 113 -2.23 -18.58 4.06
C GLU A 113 -1.93 -17.07 4.17
N VAL A 114 -1.64 -16.58 5.39
CA VAL A 114 -1.31 -15.17 5.61
C VAL A 114 0.02 -14.83 4.95
N ARG A 115 1.02 -15.69 5.15
CA ARG A 115 2.33 -15.53 4.52
C ARG A 115 2.21 -15.59 3.00
N GLU A 116 1.45 -16.56 2.50
CA GLU A 116 1.23 -16.75 1.06
C GLU A 116 0.59 -15.52 0.42
N LEU A 117 -0.44 -14.94 1.04
CA LEU A 117 -1.06 -13.68 0.59
C LEU A 117 -0.03 -12.54 0.50
N VAL A 118 0.78 -12.35 1.55
CA VAL A 118 1.78 -11.26 1.58
C VAL A 118 2.87 -11.48 0.54
N GLU A 119 3.39 -12.71 0.44
CA GLU A 119 4.52 -13.07 -0.42
C GLU A 119 4.15 -13.12 -1.91
N LEU A 120 2.98 -13.66 -2.24
CA LEU A 120 2.58 -13.92 -3.63
C LEU A 120 1.70 -12.83 -4.23
N GLU A 121 1.04 -12.01 -3.41
CA GLU A 121 0.16 -10.95 -3.90
C GLU A 121 0.61 -9.54 -3.50
N LEU A 122 0.76 -9.28 -2.20
CA LEU A 122 0.96 -7.91 -1.71
C LEU A 122 2.34 -7.35 -2.07
N ILE A 123 3.42 -8.10 -1.78
CA ILE A 123 4.79 -7.70 -2.13
C ILE A 123 4.96 -7.51 -3.65
N PRO A 124 4.53 -8.46 -4.52
CA PRO A 124 4.63 -8.27 -5.96
C PRO A 124 3.87 -7.04 -6.47
N ARG A 125 2.65 -6.78 -5.97
CA ARG A 125 1.88 -5.58 -6.34
C ARG A 125 2.62 -4.30 -5.92
N GLN A 126 3.13 -4.25 -4.69
CA GLN A 126 3.89 -3.12 -4.18
C GLN A 126 5.14 -2.84 -5.04
N ARG A 127 5.87 -3.89 -5.45
CA ARG A 127 7.03 -3.77 -6.37
C ARG A 127 6.64 -3.23 -7.74
N GLN A 128 5.46 -3.58 -8.25
CA GLN A 128 4.95 -3.03 -9.51
C GLN A 128 4.73 -1.52 -9.39
N HIS A 129 4.15 -1.04 -8.29
CA HIS A 129 3.96 0.39 -8.04
C HIS A 129 5.31 1.13 -7.99
N VAL A 130 6.27 0.63 -7.19
CA VAL A 130 7.63 1.19 -7.10
C VAL A 130 8.29 1.28 -8.49
N THR A 131 8.23 0.19 -9.26
CA THR A 131 8.83 0.14 -10.60
C THR A 131 8.19 1.16 -11.54
N ALA A 132 6.86 1.28 -11.50
CA ALA A 132 6.13 2.19 -12.37
C ALA A 132 6.39 3.66 -12.01
N LEU A 133 6.33 4.03 -10.72
CA LEU A 133 6.64 5.39 -10.27
C LEU A 133 8.10 5.77 -10.53
N SER A 134 9.04 4.83 -10.39
CA SER A 134 10.44 5.05 -10.74
C SER A 134 10.61 5.41 -12.23
N ARG A 135 9.87 4.74 -13.12
CA ARG A 135 9.87 5.07 -14.56
C ARG A 135 9.28 6.44 -14.85
N ILE A 136 8.10 6.75 -14.28
CA ILE A 136 7.48 8.07 -14.42
C ILE A 136 8.45 9.17 -13.96
N LEU A 137 9.14 8.95 -12.83
CA LEU A 137 10.10 9.91 -12.31
C LEU A 137 11.29 10.13 -13.26
N ILE A 138 11.84 9.06 -13.85
CA ILE A 138 12.92 9.14 -14.84
C ILE A 138 12.46 9.92 -16.07
N ASP A 139 11.28 9.61 -16.60
CA ASP A 139 10.70 10.24 -17.79
C ASP A 139 10.49 11.76 -17.57
N ILE A 140 10.00 12.15 -16.39
CA ILE A 140 9.84 13.56 -16.00
C ILE A 140 11.18 14.28 -15.84
N CYS A 141 12.21 13.61 -15.31
CA CYS A 141 13.53 14.20 -15.09
C CYS A 141 14.39 14.29 -16.37
N GLY A 142 13.98 13.64 -17.47
CA GLY A 142 14.63 13.73 -18.78
C GLY A 142 16.05 13.15 -18.80
N VAL A 143 16.30 12.08 -18.04
CA VAL A 143 17.60 11.39 -17.98
C VAL A 143 17.70 10.29 -19.03
#